data_AF-A0A2G8KXE5-F1
#
_entry.id   AF-A0A2G8KXE5-F1
#
_cell.length_a   1.000
_cell.length_b   1.000
_cell.length_c   1.000
_cell.angle_alpha   90.00
_cell.angle_beta   90.00
_cell.angle_gamma   90.00
#
_symmetry.space_group_name_H-M   'P 1'
#
loop_
_entity.id
_entity.type
_entity.pdbx_description
1 polymer ?
#
loop_
_entity_poly.entity_id
_entity_poly.type
_entity_poly.pdbx_seq_one_letter_code
_entity_poly.pdbx_strand_id
1 'polypeptide(L)' 'KLSRWTLDRAKHNLNRYLVVGYREDVDSMLRVIELLLPNTTVGIYDQYVKNLN' A
#
# COMPACT_ATOMS: atom_id res chain seq x y z
N LYS A 1 4.08 -13.31 24.24
CA LYS A 1 4.00 -11.83 24.17
C LYS A 1 5.10 -11.35 23.24
N LEU A 2 4.76 -10.69 22.13
CA LEU A 2 5.77 -10.01 21.31
C LEU A 2 6.44 -8.93 22.16
N SER A 3 7.77 -8.81 22.09
CA SER A 3 8.48 -7.80 22.86
C SER A 3 8.23 -6.43 22.26
N ARG A 4 8.29 -5.37 23.10
CA ARG A 4 8.21 -3.98 22.63
C ARG A 4 9.23 -3.69 21.52
N TRP A 5 10.43 -4.27 21.65
CA TRP A 5 11.48 -4.21 20.65
C TRP A 5 11.03 -4.77 19.28
N THR A 6 10.31 -5.90 19.25
CA THR A 6 9.82 -6.49 18.00
C THR A 6 8.82 -5.57 17.30
N LEU A 7 7.92 -4.92 18.05
CA LEU A 7 6.98 -3.95 17.48
C LEU A 7 7.70 -2.71 16.96
N ASP A 8 8.64 -2.17 17.73
CA ASP A 8 9.39 -0.96 17.33
C ASP A 8 10.25 -1.25 16.09
N ARG A 9 10.84 -2.44 16.00
CA ARG A 9 11.57 -2.88 14.81
C ARG A 9 10.66 -3.02 13.59
N ALA A 10 9.46 -3.58 13.76
CA ALA A 10 8.48 -3.70 12.68
C ALA A 10 8.05 -2.32 12.16
N LYS A 11 7.72 -1.38 13.06
CA LYS A 11 7.38 0.00 12.69
C LYS A 11 8.50 0.70 11.94
N HIS A 12 9.75 0.55 12.42
CA HIS A 12 10.90 1.13 11.73
C HIS A 12 11.10 0.55 10.33
N ASN A 13 10.83 -0.75 10.15
CA ASN A 13 10.95 -1.39 8.84
C ASN A 13 9.87 -0.93 7.86
N LEU A 14 8.68 -0.53 8.32
CA LEU A 14 7.63 0.02 7.44
C LEU A 14 8.12 1.23 6.63
N ASN A 15 8.99 2.05 7.22
CA ASN A 15 9.58 3.22 6.56
C ASN A 15 10.53 2.87 5.40
N ARG A 16 10.86 1.58 5.20
CA ARG A 16 11.70 1.12 4.08
C ARG A 16 10.89 0.76 2.85
N TYR A 17 9.57 0.63 2.97
CA TYR A 17 8.69 0.34 1.84
C TYR A 17 8.18 1.65 1.25
N LEU A 18 8.03 1.69 -0.08
CA LEU A 18 7.56 2.88 -0.79
C LEU A 18 6.12 3.24 -0.39
N VAL A 19 5.26 2.23 -0.25
CA VAL A 19 3.87 2.34 0.20
C VAL A 19 3.54 1.11 1.03
N VAL A 20 2.79 1.32 2.13
CA VAL A 20 2.17 0.24 2.91
C VAL A 20 0.69 0.57 3.02
N GLY A 21 -0.15 -0.22 2.36
CA GLY A 21 -1.61 -0.10 2.43
C GLY A 21 -2.25 -1.11 3.38
N TYR A 22 -3.55 -0.95 3.60
CA TYR A 22 -4.39 -1.87 4.37
C TYR A 22 -5.41 -2.52 3.43
N ARG A 23 -5.77 -3.77 3.70
CA ARG A 23 -6.66 -4.55 2.82
C ARG A 23 -8.09 -4.00 2.80
N GLU A 24 -8.50 -3.37 3.88
CA GLU A 24 -9.81 -2.76 4.06
C GLU A 24 -9.96 -1.46 3.26
N ASP A 25 -8.85 -0.87 2.77
CA ASP A 25 -8.81 0.39 2.02
C ASP A 25 -7.91 0.27 0.79
N VAL A 26 -8.20 -0.74 -0.04
CA VAL A 26 -7.45 -1.03 -1.28
C VAL A 26 -7.59 0.11 -2.30
N ASP A 27 -8.75 0.76 -2.36
CA ASP A 27 -9.01 1.88 -3.26
C ASP A 27 -8.00 3.01 -3.06
N SER A 28 -7.80 3.44 -1.82
CA SER A 28 -6.86 4.50 -1.48
C SER A 28 -5.42 4.05 -1.74
N MET A 29 -5.08 2.79 -1.42
CA MET A 29 -3.75 2.23 -1.69
C MET A 29 -3.40 2.28 -3.18
N LEU A 30 -4.31 1.85 -4.06
CA LEU A 30 -4.07 1.81 -5.50
C LEU A 30 -3.87 3.22 -6.09
N ARG A 31 -4.69 4.19 -5.66
CA ARG A 31 -4.55 5.59 -6.07
C ARG A 31 -3.21 6.20 -5.62
N VAL A 32 -2.76 5.89 -4.41
CA VAL A 32 -1.46 6.36 -3.89
C VAL A 32 -0.29 5.73 -4.66
N ILE A 33 -0.36 4.44 -4.97
CA ILE A 33 0.66 3.76 -5.77
C ILE A 33 0.73 4.38 -7.17
N GLU A 34 -0.41 4.62 -7.80
CA GLU A 34 -0.50 5.25 -9.13
C GLU A 34 0.09 6.67 -9.16
N LEU A 35 -0.15 7.45 -8.10
CA LEU A 35 0.44 8.78 -7.94
C LEU A 35 1.98 8.74 -7.80
N LEU A 36 2.50 7.76 -7.07
CA LEU A 36 3.93 7.64 -6.77
C LEU A 36 4.72 6.97 -7.90
N LEU A 37 4.10 6.07 -8.66
CA LEU A 37 4.72 5.30 -9.75
C LEU A 37 3.92 5.41 -11.07
N PRO A 38 3.67 6.62 -11.58
CA PRO A 38 2.75 6.81 -12.71
C PRO A 38 3.22 6.06 -13.98
N ASN A 39 4.53 6.04 -14.24
CA ASN A 39 5.05 5.40 -15.46
C ASN A 39 4.82 3.88 -15.52
N THR A 40 4.59 3.22 -14.37
CA THR A 40 4.43 1.76 -14.30
C THR A 40 3.06 1.32 -13.82
N THR A 41 2.28 2.21 -13.20
CA THR A 41 1.03 1.85 -12.53
C THR A 41 -0.18 2.68 -12.96
N VAL A 42 -0.05 3.51 -14.00
CA VAL A 42 -1.17 4.22 -14.60
C VAL A 42 -2.31 3.26 -15.01
N GLY A 43 -3.52 3.62 -14.61
CA GLY A 43 -4.76 2.89 -14.87
C GLY A 43 -4.99 1.69 -13.95
N ILE A 44 -4.15 1.43 -12.95
CA ILE A 44 -4.32 0.26 -12.06
C ILE A 44 -5.60 0.37 -11.23
N TYR A 45 -5.94 1.57 -10.73
CA TYR A 45 -7.17 1.78 -9.98
C TYR A 45 -8.40 1.56 -10.87
N ASP A 46 -8.38 2.09 -12.09
CA ASP A 46 -9.49 1.93 -13.04
C ASP A 46 -9.70 0.47 -13.43
N GLN A 47 -8.62 -0.29 -13.62
CA GLN A 47 -8.69 -1.74 -13.87
C GLN A 47 -9.28 -2.49 -12.68
N TYR A 48 -8.88 -2.13 -11.46
CA TYR A 48 -9.43 -2.73 -10.24
C TYR A 48 -10.93 -2.51 -10.12
N VAL A 49 -11.41 -1.27 -10.30
CA VAL A 49 -12.84 -0.93 -10.25
C VAL A 49 -13.63 -1.65 -11.35
N LYS A 50 -13.07 -1.79 -12.55
CA LYS A 50 -13.71 -2.54 -13.64
C LYS A 50 -13.93 -4.02 -13.30
N ASN A 51 -13.01 -4.65 -12.56
CA ASN A 51 -13.10 -6.07 -12.21
C ASN A 51 -14.06 -6.37 -11.06
N LEU A 52 -14.52 -5.34 -10.33
CA LEU A 52 -15.49 -5.48 -9.25
C LEU A 52 -16.95 -5.38 -9.73
N ASN A 53 -17.17 -4.84 -10.94
CA ASN A 53 -18.48 -4.67 -11.58
C ASN A 53 -18.74 -5.74 -12.63
#